data_AF-A0A2A2I250-F1
#
_entry.id   AF-A0A2A2I250-F1
#
_cell.length_a   1.000
_cell.length_b   1.000
_cell.length_c   1.000
_cell.angle_alpha   90.00
_cell.angle_beta   90.00
_cell.angle_gamma   90.00
#
_symmetry.space_group_name_H-M   'P 1'
#
loop_
_entity.id
_entity.type
_entity.pdbx_description
1 polymer ?
#
loop_
_entity_poly.entity_id
_entity_poly.type
_entity_poly.pdbx_seq_one_letter_code
_entity_poly.pdbx_strand_id
1 'polypeptide(L)'
;MNHIVLIADIVGSRQLTDRRQVQEQLAAVLDRLNSERTQLASPYTITLGDEFQAVFDGAGRVFADVFTVMQAMHPVALRFAIAVGPLDTAINPDQAIGMDGPAFYRARDLLEAMKREDRLVDIAGLPEPDDLMDAALGLFNHQLCKWRANRLDVLQYLLRGWEVSAIAESIDITEQSVYKNIRDGGLESAVQLLRSLTDRLNHALDAC
;
A
#
# COMPACT_ATOMS: atom_id res chain seq x y z
N MET A 1 22.75 0.04 -1.03
CA MET A 1 21.69 0.84 -1.68
C MET A 1 20.37 0.45 -1.04
N ASN A 2 19.61 1.43 -0.58
CA ASN A 2 18.33 1.16 0.06
C ASN A 2 17.26 0.88 -0.99
N HIS A 3 16.28 0.07 -0.60
CA HIS A 3 15.10 -0.28 -1.38
C HIS A 3 13.88 -0.16 -0.47
N ILE A 4 12.71 0.02 -1.08
CA ILE A 4 11.44 -0.10 -0.35
C ILE A 4 10.92 -1.50 -0.58
N VAL A 5 10.64 -2.21 0.50
CA VAL A 5 9.96 -3.50 0.51
C VAL A 5 8.54 -3.29 1.00
N LEU A 6 7.57 -3.83 0.25
CA LEU A 6 6.19 -3.97 0.71
C LEU A 6 5.92 -5.45 0.92
N ILE A 7 5.38 -5.79 2.09
CA ILE A 7 4.79 -7.11 2.38
C ILE A 7 3.36 -6.87 2.82
N ALA A 8 2.44 -7.65 2.27
CA ALA A 8 1.04 -7.53 2.60
C ALA A 8 0.38 -8.90 2.80
N ASP A 9 -0.53 -8.97 3.77
CA ASP A 9 -1.32 -10.16 4.07
C ASP A 9 -2.82 -9.87 4.07
N ILE A 10 -3.62 -10.91 3.81
CA ILE A 10 -5.07 -10.84 3.95
C ILE A 10 -5.46 -11.02 5.41
N VAL A 11 -6.22 -10.06 5.95
CA VAL A 11 -6.75 -10.13 7.31
C VAL A 11 -7.76 -11.28 7.42
N GLY A 12 -7.55 -12.17 8.38
CA GLY A 12 -8.50 -13.27 8.63
C GLY A 12 -8.57 -14.29 7.50
N SER A 13 -7.51 -14.45 6.69
CA SER A 13 -7.48 -15.30 5.49
C SER A 13 -8.00 -16.73 5.71
N ARG A 14 -7.74 -17.32 6.89
CA ARG A 14 -8.18 -18.68 7.28
C ARG A 14 -9.69 -18.81 7.48
N GLN A 15 -10.41 -17.70 7.63
CA GLN A 15 -11.86 -17.64 7.89
C GLN A 15 -12.66 -17.34 6.61
N LEU A 16 -11.97 -17.13 5.48
CA LEU A 16 -12.62 -16.83 4.20
C LEU A 16 -13.31 -18.08 3.63
N THR A 17 -14.62 -17.97 3.39
CA THR A 17 -15.42 -19.03 2.76
C THR A 17 -15.01 -19.26 1.31
N ASP A 18 -14.72 -18.18 0.57
CA ASP A 18 -14.44 -18.21 -0.88
C ASP A 18 -12.95 -17.97 -1.19
N ARG A 19 -12.05 -18.63 -0.47
CA ARG A 19 -10.60 -18.40 -0.54
C ARG A 19 -10.03 -18.41 -1.96
N ARG A 20 -10.49 -19.32 -2.82
CA ARG A 20 -10.02 -19.40 -4.23
C ARG A 20 -10.36 -18.14 -5.01
N GLN A 21 -11.59 -17.64 -4.90
CA GLN A 21 -12.03 -16.45 -5.62
C GLN A 21 -11.26 -15.22 -5.16
N VAL A 22 -11.03 -15.10 -3.84
CA VAL A 22 -10.21 -14.02 -3.27
C VAL A 22 -8.78 -14.07 -3.80
N GLN A 23 -8.19 -15.25 -3.95
CA GLN A 23 -6.84 -15.42 -4.50
C GLN A 23 -6.78 -15.06 -5.99
N GLU A 24 -7.77 -15.47 -6.78
CA GLU A 24 -7.88 -15.11 -8.20
C GLU A 24 -8.02 -13.60 -8.39
N GLN A 25 -8.83 -12.95 -7.56
CA GLN A 25 -9.01 -11.49 -7.55
C GLN A 25 -7.73 -10.76 -7.15
N LEU A 26 -7.03 -11.24 -6.12
CA LEU A 26 -5.73 -10.71 -5.72
C LEU A 26 -4.71 -10.86 -6.85
N ALA A 27 -4.60 -12.04 -7.47
CA ALA A 27 -3.70 -12.26 -8.59
C ALA A 27 -3.99 -11.31 -9.76
N ALA A 28 -5.27 -11.14 -10.12
CA ALA A 28 -5.66 -10.25 -11.21
C ALA A 28 -5.30 -8.78 -10.96
N VAL A 29 -5.45 -8.27 -9.73
CA VAL A 29 -5.06 -6.89 -9.42
C VAL A 29 -3.54 -6.72 -9.41
N LEU A 30 -2.79 -7.69 -8.88
CA LEU A 30 -1.32 -7.64 -8.87
C LEU A 30 -0.73 -7.75 -10.29
N ASP A 31 -1.30 -8.60 -11.15
CA ASP A 31 -0.91 -8.71 -12.57
C ASP A 31 -1.13 -7.40 -13.32
N ARG A 32 -2.25 -6.71 -13.05
CA ARG A 32 -2.49 -5.38 -13.60
C ARG A 32 -1.44 -4.37 -13.15
N LEU A 33 -1.11 -4.32 -11.86
CA LEU A 33 -0.08 -3.41 -11.34
C LEU A 33 1.31 -3.72 -11.91
N ASN A 34 1.64 -5.01 -12.04
CA ASN A 34 2.89 -5.48 -12.65
C ASN A 34 3.01 -5.06 -14.13
N SER A 35 1.90 -4.92 -14.86
CA SER A 35 1.93 -4.49 -16.27
C SER A 35 2.41 -3.04 -16.46
N GLU A 36 2.28 -2.20 -15.42
CA GLU A 36 2.67 -0.79 -15.47
C GLU A 36 4.19 -0.59 -15.34
N ARG A 37 4.95 -1.61 -14.85
CA ARG A 37 6.43 -1.76 -14.68
C ARG A 37 7.28 -0.53 -14.25
N THR A 38 6.71 0.62 -13.96
CA THR A 38 7.45 1.78 -13.46
C THR A 38 7.78 1.59 -11.98
N GLN A 39 8.98 2.02 -11.58
CA GLN A 39 9.44 2.06 -10.19
C GLN A 39 9.40 0.75 -9.39
N LEU A 40 9.51 -0.40 -10.06
CA LEU A 40 9.56 -1.72 -9.44
C LEU A 40 10.92 -2.35 -9.71
N ALA A 41 11.70 -2.57 -8.65
CA ALA A 41 12.92 -3.35 -8.71
C ALA A 41 12.62 -4.86 -8.76
N SER A 42 11.52 -5.28 -8.15
CA SER A 42 10.99 -6.65 -8.21
C SER A 42 9.46 -6.62 -8.16
N PRO A 43 8.75 -7.38 -9.01
CA PRO A 43 7.31 -7.27 -9.18
C PRO A 43 6.53 -7.75 -7.96
N TYR A 44 5.26 -7.35 -7.88
CA TYR A 44 4.31 -7.94 -6.93
C TYR A 44 4.22 -9.45 -7.14
N THR A 45 4.55 -10.21 -6.10
CA THR A 45 4.65 -11.67 -6.14
C THR A 45 3.93 -12.27 -4.95
N ILE A 46 2.97 -13.16 -5.21
CA ILE A 46 2.27 -13.94 -4.18
C ILE A 46 3.23 -14.98 -3.61
N THR A 47 3.41 -15.00 -2.28
CA THR A 47 4.34 -15.90 -1.58
C THR A 47 3.63 -17.07 -0.91
N LEU A 48 2.65 -16.76 -0.05
CA LEU A 48 1.93 -17.74 0.77
C LEU A 48 0.42 -17.78 0.46
N GLY A 49 0.01 -17.54 -0.78
CA GLY A 49 -1.39 -17.62 -1.22
C GLY A 49 -2.30 -16.51 -0.68
N ASP A 50 -2.12 -16.07 0.57
CA ASP A 50 -2.77 -14.91 1.20
C ASP A 50 -1.77 -13.80 1.57
N GLU A 51 -0.50 -13.97 1.20
CA GLU A 51 0.56 -12.98 1.34
C GLU A 51 1.17 -12.68 -0.03
N PHE A 52 1.56 -11.43 -0.24
CA PHE A 52 2.38 -11.02 -1.37
C PHE A 52 3.42 -9.98 -0.96
N GLN A 53 4.44 -9.82 -1.80
CA GLN A 53 5.49 -8.84 -1.58
C GLN A 53 5.98 -8.23 -2.89
N ALA A 54 6.60 -7.05 -2.81
CA ALA A 54 7.21 -6.34 -3.92
C ALA A 54 8.42 -5.51 -3.44
N VAL A 55 9.30 -5.16 -4.38
CA VAL A 55 10.45 -4.29 -4.11
C VAL A 55 10.41 -3.10 -5.07
N PHE A 56 10.53 -1.90 -4.53
CA PHE A 56 10.49 -0.64 -5.26
C PHE A 56 11.85 0.05 -5.20
N ASP A 57 12.21 0.72 -6.29
CA ASP A 57 13.34 1.65 -6.41
C ASP A 57 12.93 3.11 -6.17
N GLY A 58 11.64 3.38 -5.96
CA GLY A 58 11.08 4.69 -5.67
C GLY A 58 9.69 4.62 -5.04
N ALA A 59 9.34 5.60 -4.21
CA ALA A 59 8.09 5.59 -3.45
C ALA A 59 6.86 6.08 -4.24
N GLY A 60 7.05 6.62 -5.45
CA GLY A 60 6.05 7.40 -6.17
C GLY A 60 4.72 6.69 -6.41
N ARG A 61 4.74 5.38 -6.62
CA ARG A 61 3.53 4.55 -6.83
C ARG A 61 3.07 3.74 -5.61
N VAL A 62 3.87 3.65 -4.54
CA VAL A 62 3.65 2.72 -3.43
C VAL A 62 2.25 2.86 -2.84
N PHE A 63 1.85 4.06 -2.42
CA PHE A 63 0.53 4.25 -1.81
C PHE A 63 -0.60 4.16 -2.84
N ALA A 64 -0.40 4.68 -4.05
CA ALA A 64 -1.41 4.57 -5.11
C ALA A 64 -1.76 3.10 -5.41
N ASP A 65 -0.77 2.23 -5.42
CA ASP A 65 -0.94 0.79 -5.60
C ASP A 65 -1.57 0.12 -4.38
N VAL A 66 -1.14 0.47 -3.15
CA VAL A 66 -1.77 0.00 -1.90
C VAL A 66 -3.27 0.25 -1.93
N PHE A 67 -3.71 1.48 -2.21
CA PHE A 67 -5.14 1.79 -2.25
C PHE A 67 -5.87 1.15 -3.43
N THR A 68 -5.17 0.85 -4.53
CA THR A 68 -5.73 0.04 -5.61
C THR A 68 -5.98 -1.40 -5.22
N VAL A 69 -5.06 -2.04 -4.49
CA VAL A 69 -5.30 -3.38 -3.95
C VAL A 69 -6.41 -3.34 -2.90
N MET A 70 -6.42 -2.36 -1.99
CA MET A 70 -7.48 -2.23 -0.98
C MET A 70 -8.87 -2.03 -1.59
N GLN A 71 -8.99 -1.17 -2.60
CA GLN A 71 -10.25 -0.96 -3.31
C GLN A 71 -10.70 -2.24 -3.99
N ALA A 72 -9.79 -2.89 -4.73
CA ALA A 72 -10.11 -4.09 -5.49
C ALA A 72 -10.53 -5.24 -4.57
N MET A 73 -9.96 -5.36 -3.38
CA MET A 73 -10.22 -6.47 -2.47
C MET A 73 -11.37 -6.22 -1.49
N HIS A 74 -11.89 -5.00 -1.37
CA HIS A 74 -12.97 -4.69 -0.43
C HIS A 74 -14.21 -5.59 -0.66
N PRO A 75 -14.83 -6.17 0.40
CA PRO A 75 -14.62 -5.89 1.82
C PRO A 75 -13.55 -6.75 2.49
N VAL A 76 -12.81 -7.59 1.76
CA VAL A 76 -11.66 -8.31 2.31
C VAL A 76 -10.56 -7.30 2.62
N ALA A 77 -10.19 -7.19 3.90
CA ALA A 77 -9.15 -6.28 4.35
C ALA A 77 -7.76 -6.89 4.16
N LEU A 78 -6.78 -6.04 3.87
CA LEU A 78 -5.37 -6.41 3.79
C LEU A 78 -4.54 -5.47 4.67
N ARG A 79 -3.44 -6.00 5.21
CA ARG A 79 -2.40 -5.19 5.86
C ARG A 79 -1.26 -4.97 4.90
N PHE A 80 -0.67 -3.79 4.93
CA PHE A 80 0.46 -3.39 4.10
C PHE A 80 1.58 -2.86 4.99
N ALA A 81 2.60 -3.67 5.19
CA ALA A 81 3.82 -3.30 5.88
C ALA A 81 4.84 -2.80 4.85
N ILE A 82 5.21 -1.53 4.94
CA ILE A 82 6.17 -0.89 4.05
C ILE A 82 7.46 -0.65 4.84
N ALA A 83 8.60 -1.04 4.32
CA ALA A 83 9.88 -0.77 4.98
C ALA A 83 10.93 -0.32 3.99
N VAL A 84 11.76 0.64 4.42
CA VAL A 84 12.93 1.09 3.65
C VAL A 84 14.22 0.62 4.33
N GLY A 85 15.19 0.18 3.53
CA GLY A 85 16.50 -0.25 4.01
C GLY A 85 17.31 -1.01 2.96
N PRO A 86 18.54 -1.44 3.29
CA PRO A 86 19.37 -2.20 2.37
C PRO A 86 18.84 -3.64 2.18
N LEU A 87 19.29 -4.24 1.08
CA LEU A 87 19.15 -5.67 0.78
C LEU A 87 20.54 -6.32 0.82
N ASP A 88 20.63 -7.54 1.35
CA ASP A 88 21.88 -8.30 1.47
C ASP A 88 22.10 -9.24 0.27
N THR A 89 21.04 -9.50 -0.51
CA THR A 89 21.07 -10.36 -1.70
C THR A 89 20.90 -9.55 -2.98
N ALA A 90 21.26 -10.15 -4.12
CA ALA A 90 20.93 -9.58 -5.43
C ALA A 90 19.41 -9.49 -5.63
N ILE A 91 18.96 -8.45 -6.33
CA ILE A 91 17.56 -8.26 -6.67
C ILE A 91 17.16 -9.26 -7.75
N ASN A 92 16.03 -9.94 -7.55
CA ASN A 92 15.39 -10.75 -8.57
C ASN A 92 14.33 -9.91 -9.30
N PRO A 93 14.55 -9.51 -10.57
CA PRO A 93 13.63 -8.65 -11.30
C PRO A 93 12.37 -9.37 -11.82
N ASP A 94 12.33 -10.70 -11.72
CA ASP A 94 11.23 -11.52 -12.24
C ASP A 94 10.24 -11.91 -11.15
N GLN A 95 10.71 -12.13 -9.92
CA GLN A 95 9.89 -12.52 -8.79
C GLN A 95 10.47 -12.00 -7.48
N ALA A 96 9.60 -11.46 -6.63
CA ALA A 96 9.99 -11.03 -5.30
C ALA A 96 10.10 -12.22 -4.34
N ILE A 97 10.94 -13.22 -4.64
CA ILE A 97 11.19 -14.41 -3.81
C ILE A 97 12.69 -14.68 -3.76
N GLY A 98 13.17 -15.17 -2.61
CA GLY A 98 14.58 -15.52 -2.42
C GLY A 98 15.51 -14.33 -2.18
N MET A 99 14.94 -13.15 -1.93
CA MET A 99 15.68 -11.96 -1.51
C MET A 99 15.65 -11.81 0.00
N ASP A 100 16.71 -11.21 0.54
CA ASP A 100 16.87 -11.00 1.98
C ASP A 100 17.58 -9.69 2.32
N GLY A 101 17.46 -9.29 3.57
CA GLY A 101 18.17 -8.14 4.14
C GLY A 101 17.30 -7.24 5.02
N PRO A 102 17.89 -6.18 5.60
CA PRO A 102 17.22 -5.34 6.60
C PRO A 102 15.86 -4.76 6.19
N ALA A 103 15.63 -4.44 4.92
CA ALA A 103 14.31 -3.99 4.47
C ALA A 103 13.24 -5.10 4.62
N PHE A 104 13.57 -6.35 4.28
CA PHE A 104 12.67 -7.49 4.45
C PHE A 104 12.43 -7.81 5.93
N TYR A 105 13.47 -7.80 6.76
CA TYR A 105 13.33 -8.04 8.20
C TYR A 105 12.37 -7.02 8.83
N ARG A 106 12.58 -5.72 8.55
CA ARG A 106 11.72 -4.64 9.05
C ARG A 106 10.28 -4.77 8.59
N ALA A 107 10.04 -5.07 7.30
CA ALA A 107 8.69 -5.23 6.78
C ALA A 107 7.96 -6.43 7.44
N ARG A 108 8.66 -7.54 7.68
CA ARG A 108 8.10 -8.72 8.36
C ARG A 108 7.79 -8.41 9.83
N ASP A 109 8.74 -7.82 10.55
CA ASP A 109 8.55 -7.43 11.96
C ASP A 109 7.39 -6.43 12.11
N LEU A 110 7.28 -5.48 11.19
CA LEU A 110 6.18 -4.52 11.13
C LEU A 110 4.83 -5.20 10.88
N LEU A 111 4.75 -6.13 9.93
CA LEU A 111 3.52 -6.88 9.65
C LEU A 111 3.05 -7.66 10.88
N GLU A 112 3.97 -8.28 11.63
CA GLU A 112 3.65 -8.98 12.88
C GLU A 112 3.23 -8.04 14.02
N ALA A 113 3.73 -6.80 14.05
CA ALA A 113 3.25 -5.78 14.97
C ALA A 113 1.83 -5.31 14.60
N MET A 114 1.58 -5.02 13.33
CA MET A 114 0.27 -4.58 12.82
C MET A 114 -0.85 -5.59 13.11
N LYS A 115 -0.54 -6.90 13.12
CA LYS A 115 -1.49 -7.95 13.52
C LYS A 115 -2.03 -7.81 14.94
N ARG A 116 -1.29 -7.16 15.84
CA ARG A 116 -1.65 -6.92 17.26
C ARG A 116 -2.34 -5.57 17.48
N GLU A 117 -2.13 -4.63 16.58
CA GLU A 117 -2.58 -3.23 16.71
C GLU A 117 -3.77 -2.88 15.80
N ASP A 118 -4.28 -3.85 15.04
CA ASP A 118 -5.36 -3.66 14.05
C ASP A 118 -5.08 -2.53 13.04
N ARG A 119 -3.80 -2.35 12.67
CA ARG A 119 -3.37 -1.41 11.62
C ARG A 119 -3.45 -2.08 10.25
N LEU A 120 -3.84 -1.29 9.23
CA LEU A 120 -3.93 -1.71 7.84
C LEU A 120 -2.75 -1.22 7.00
N VAL A 121 -2.16 -0.05 7.31
CA VAL A 121 -0.97 0.46 6.61
C VAL A 121 0.02 0.98 7.62
N ASP A 122 1.29 0.62 7.48
CA ASP A 122 2.35 1.14 8.33
C ASP A 122 3.71 1.19 7.65
N ILE A 123 4.65 1.94 8.23
CA ILE A 123 5.97 2.19 7.65
C ILE A 123 7.09 2.00 8.68
N ALA A 124 8.15 1.30 8.30
CA ALA A 124 9.37 1.12 9.09
C ALA A 124 10.65 1.54 8.35
N GLY A 125 11.71 1.79 9.11
CA GLY A 125 13.05 2.06 8.57
C GLY A 125 13.29 3.50 8.11
N LEU A 126 12.35 4.41 8.35
CA LEU A 126 12.57 5.84 8.15
C LEU A 126 13.62 6.38 9.14
N PRO A 127 14.39 7.43 8.76
CA PRO A 127 15.31 8.09 9.68
C PRO A 127 14.54 8.71 10.85
N GLU A 128 15.05 8.45 12.05
CA GLU A 128 14.57 8.94 13.36
C GLU A 128 13.18 8.42 13.79
N PRO A 129 13.03 8.00 15.07
CA PRO A 129 11.72 7.76 15.65
C PRO A 129 10.90 9.04 15.64
N ASP A 130 9.67 8.96 15.12
CA ASP A 130 8.78 10.11 14.96
C ASP A 130 7.41 9.80 15.54
N ASP A 131 7.23 10.13 16.82
CA ASP A 131 5.97 9.95 17.56
C ASP A 131 4.81 10.71 16.89
N LEU A 132 5.09 11.82 16.19
CA LEU A 132 4.07 12.56 15.45
C LEU A 132 3.63 11.78 14.22
N MET A 133 4.56 11.17 13.48
CA MET A 133 4.23 10.29 12.36
C MET A 133 3.44 9.07 12.83
N ASP A 134 3.86 8.44 13.93
CA ASP A 134 3.12 7.29 14.46
C ASP A 134 1.69 7.69 14.87
N ALA A 135 1.52 8.81 15.57
CA ALA A 135 0.20 9.34 15.90
C ALA A 135 -0.64 9.68 14.65
N ALA A 136 -0.02 10.25 13.61
CA ALA A 136 -0.69 10.58 12.35
C ALA A 136 -1.14 9.32 11.60
N LEU A 137 -0.27 8.30 11.50
CA LEU A 137 -0.59 7.00 10.91
C LEU A 137 -1.64 6.26 11.73
N GLY A 138 -1.59 6.33 13.05
CA GLY A 138 -2.62 5.78 13.94
C GLY A 138 -3.99 6.39 13.69
N LEU A 139 -4.07 7.73 13.61
CA LEU A 139 -5.32 8.44 13.27
C LEU A 139 -5.79 8.09 11.86
N PHE A 140 -4.88 7.99 10.90
CA PHE A 140 -5.19 7.62 9.53
C PHE A 140 -5.75 6.20 9.43
N ASN A 141 -5.12 5.22 10.08
CA ASN A 141 -5.61 3.85 10.16
C ASN A 141 -7.02 3.77 10.79
N HIS A 142 -7.26 4.53 11.86
CA HIS A 142 -8.58 4.58 12.50
C HIS A 142 -9.69 5.08 11.55
N GLN A 143 -9.36 5.99 10.63
CA GLN A 143 -10.29 6.43 9.59
C GLN A 143 -10.42 5.38 8.49
N LEU A 144 -9.30 4.83 8.03
CA LEU A 144 -9.21 3.88 6.93
C LEU A 144 -10.05 2.63 7.17
N CYS A 145 -10.06 2.09 8.38
CA CYS A 145 -10.90 0.93 8.75
C CYS A 145 -12.41 1.14 8.58
N LYS A 146 -12.87 2.40 8.48
CA LYS A 146 -14.29 2.76 8.33
C LYS A 146 -14.68 3.09 6.89
N TRP A 147 -13.71 3.13 5.98
CA TRP A 147 -13.94 3.55 4.61
C TRP A 147 -14.57 2.44 3.78
N ARG A 148 -15.46 2.84 2.87
CA ARG A 148 -16.10 1.96 1.90
C ARG A 148 -15.30 1.95 0.60
N ALA A 149 -15.51 0.93 -0.24
CA ALA A 149 -14.87 0.78 -1.55
C ALA A 149 -14.87 2.08 -2.39
N ASN A 150 -16.00 2.79 -2.48
CA ASN A 150 -16.10 4.02 -3.26
C ASN A 150 -15.13 5.14 -2.81
N ARG A 151 -14.83 5.22 -1.51
CA ARG A 151 -13.91 6.22 -0.96
C ARG A 151 -12.46 5.83 -1.25
N LEU A 152 -12.13 4.54 -1.14
CA LEU A 152 -10.84 4.00 -1.56
C LEU A 152 -10.62 4.26 -3.06
N ASP A 153 -11.68 4.11 -3.86
CA ASP A 153 -11.67 4.38 -5.29
C ASP A 153 -11.31 5.84 -5.61
N VAL A 154 -12.00 6.79 -4.97
CA VAL A 154 -11.68 8.21 -5.14
C VAL A 154 -10.24 8.50 -4.69
N LEU A 155 -9.78 7.95 -3.56
CA LEU A 155 -8.42 8.19 -3.07
C LEU A 155 -7.35 7.68 -4.04
N GLN A 156 -7.49 6.46 -4.59
CA GLN A 156 -6.49 5.89 -5.48
C GLN A 156 -6.27 6.73 -6.75
N TYR A 157 -7.32 7.42 -7.25
CA TYR A 157 -7.22 8.31 -8.41
C TYR A 157 -6.63 9.68 -8.05
N LEU A 158 -7.00 10.23 -6.88
CA LEU A 158 -6.39 11.48 -6.38
C LEU A 158 -4.88 11.33 -6.17
N LEU A 159 -4.43 10.18 -5.67
CA LEU A 159 -3.00 9.88 -5.53
C LEU A 159 -2.27 9.80 -6.87
N ARG A 160 -2.97 9.41 -7.95
CA ARG A 160 -2.47 9.42 -9.33
C ARG A 160 -2.57 10.80 -10.01
N GLY A 161 -3.03 11.82 -9.29
CA GLY A 161 -3.14 13.18 -9.82
C GLY A 161 -4.30 13.38 -10.79
N TRP A 162 -5.34 12.55 -10.72
CA TRP A 162 -6.52 12.71 -11.57
C TRP A 162 -7.36 13.90 -11.09
N GLU A 163 -7.90 14.64 -12.06
CA GLU A 163 -8.87 15.70 -11.81
C GLU A 163 -10.25 15.13 -11.45
N VAL A 164 -11.02 15.86 -10.64
CA VAL A 164 -12.33 15.40 -10.13
C VAL A 164 -13.30 14.99 -11.23
N SER A 165 -13.31 15.71 -12.36
CA SER A 165 -14.14 15.39 -13.52
C SER A 165 -13.77 14.02 -14.13
N ALA A 166 -12.48 13.75 -14.32
CA ALA A 166 -11.99 12.48 -14.83
C ALA A 166 -12.27 11.32 -13.86
N ILE A 167 -12.19 11.57 -12.54
CA ILE A 167 -12.58 10.59 -11.52
C ILE A 167 -14.07 10.26 -11.65
N ALA A 168 -14.92 11.28 -11.71
CA ALA A 168 -16.37 11.13 -11.81
C ALA A 168 -16.76 10.28 -13.03
N GLU A 169 -16.16 10.56 -14.19
CA GLU A 169 -16.34 9.77 -15.42
C GLU A 169 -15.85 8.33 -15.27
N SER A 170 -14.66 8.12 -14.68
CA SER A 170 -14.04 6.80 -14.58
C SER A 170 -14.80 5.81 -13.68
N ILE A 171 -15.45 6.30 -12.63
CA ILE A 171 -16.18 5.44 -11.67
C ILE A 171 -17.70 5.59 -11.77
N ASP A 172 -18.19 6.24 -12.83
CA ASP A 172 -19.61 6.44 -13.16
C ASP A 172 -20.43 7.06 -12.01
N ILE A 173 -19.92 8.18 -11.46
CA ILE A 173 -20.63 8.97 -10.44
C ILE A 173 -20.60 10.45 -10.80
N THR A 174 -21.38 11.27 -10.09
CA THR A 174 -21.33 12.72 -10.26
C THR A 174 -20.10 13.33 -9.59
N GLU A 175 -19.57 14.44 -10.13
CA GLU A 175 -18.51 15.22 -9.47
C GLU A 175 -18.90 15.62 -8.03
N GLN A 176 -20.18 15.93 -7.80
CA GLN A 176 -20.71 16.21 -6.46
C GLN A 176 -20.50 15.03 -5.49
N SER A 177 -20.69 13.79 -5.97
CA SER A 177 -20.42 12.58 -5.20
C SER A 177 -18.92 12.39 -4.93
N VAL A 178 -18.05 12.73 -5.89
CA VAL A 178 -16.59 12.75 -5.69
C VAL A 178 -16.22 13.77 -4.60
N TYR A 179 -16.66 15.03 -4.72
CA TYR A 179 -16.40 16.07 -3.70
C TYR A 179 -16.95 15.71 -2.33
N LYS A 180 -18.09 15.01 -2.27
CA LYS A 180 -18.63 14.50 -1.01
C LYS A 180 -17.71 13.45 -0.39
N ASN A 181 -17.17 12.50 -1.18
CA ASN A 181 -16.18 11.54 -0.68
C ASN A 181 -14.91 12.24 -0.19
N ILE A 182 -14.43 13.25 -0.93
CA ILE A 182 -13.26 14.05 -0.55
C ILE A 182 -13.47 14.70 0.83
N ARG A 183 -14.61 15.38 1.00
CA ARG A 183 -14.93 16.10 2.22
C ARG A 183 -15.24 15.19 3.41
N ASP A 184 -16.18 14.26 3.24
CA ASP A 184 -16.65 13.38 4.32
C ASP A 184 -15.61 12.32 4.70
N GLY A 185 -14.64 12.06 3.81
CA GLY A 185 -13.53 11.15 4.02
C GLY A 185 -12.24 11.83 4.48
N GLY A 186 -12.17 13.17 4.49
CA GLY A 186 -10.91 13.88 4.75
C GLY A 186 -9.80 13.53 3.75
N LEU A 187 -10.16 13.26 2.48
CA LEU A 187 -9.22 12.72 1.49
C LEU A 187 -8.12 13.71 1.11
N GLU A 188 -8.36 15.02 1.21
CA GLU A 188 -7.31 16.03 1.02
C GLU A 188 -6.18 15.85 2.05
N SER A 189 -6.54 15.69 3.33
CA SER A 189 -5.58 15.42 4.41
C SER A 189 -4.90 14.06 4.25
N ALA A 190 -5.64 13.05 3.80
CA ALA A 190 -5.06 11.74 3.49
C ALA A 190 -4.03 11.83 2.36
N VAL A 191 -4.35 12.51 1.26
CA VAL A 191 -3.42 12.73 0.14
C VAL A 191 -2.19 13.50 0.60
N GLN A 192 -2.35 14.54 1.41
CA GLN A 192 -1.22 15.30 1.95
C GLN A 192 -0.31 14.42 2.82
N LEU A 193 -0.88 13.64 3.76
CA LEU A 193 -0.13 12.70 4.59
C LEU A 193 0.65 11.72 3.72
N LEU A 194 -0.01 11.06 2.77
CA LEU A 194 0.60 10.05 1.91
C LEU A 194 1.70 10.64 1.02
N ARG A 195 1.53 11.87 0.51
CA ARG A 195 2.60 12.58 -0.22
C ARG A 195 3.80 12.88 0.68
N SER A 196 3.58 13.36 1.90
CA SER A 196 4.68 13.58 2.85
C SER A 196 5.41 12.29 3.22
N LEU A 197 4.69 11.16 3.33
CA LEU A 197 5.29 9.85 3.55
C LEU A 197 6.07 9.36 2.33
N THR A 198 5.57 9.61 1.11
CA THR A 198 6.31 9.35 -0.14
C THR A 198 7.64 10.10 -0.17
N ASP A 199 7.64 11.39 0.19
CA ASP A 199 8.86 12.20 0.21
C ASP A 199 9.86 11.68 1.25
N ARG A 200 9.39 11.28 2.44
CA ARG A 200 10.25 10.68 3.47
C ARG A 200 10.83 9.34 3.04
N LEU A 201 10.06 8.50 2.37
CA LEU A 201 10.54 7.22 1.83
C LEU A 201 11.60 7.45 0.75
N ASN A 202 11.40 8.40 -0.16
CA ASN A 202 12.41 8.75 -1.17
C ASN A 202 13.67 9.32 -0.52
N HIS A 203 13.55 10.19 0.49
CA HIS A 203 14.72 10.69 1.21
C HIS A 203 15.50 9.56 1.91
N ALA A 204 14.80 8.58 2.48
CA ALA A 204 15.41 7.41 3.09
C ALA A 204 16.05 6.44 2.08
N LEU A 205 15.55 6.39 0.84
CA LEU A 205 16.19 5.68 -0.26
C LEU A 205 17.55 6.29 -0.61
N ASP A 206 17.63 7.63 -0.62
CA ASP A 206 18.83 8.39 -0.98
C ASP A 206 19.86 8.50 0.15
N ALA A 207 19.45 8.30 1.41
CA ALA A 207 20.32 8.33 2.57
C ALA A 207 21.32 7.14 2.55
N CYS A 208 22.55 7.41 2.09
CA CYS A 208 23.70 6.51 2.07
C CYS A 208 24.64 6.76 3.24
#